data_AF-A0AAV3H1A1-F1
#
_entry.id   AF-A0AAV3H1A1-F1
#
_cell.length_a   1.000
_cell.length_b   1.000
_cell.length_c   1.000
_cell.angle_alpha   90.00
_cell.angle_beta   90.00
_cell.angle_gamma   90.00
#
_symmetry.space_group_name_H-M   'P 1'
#
loop_
_entity.id
_entity.type
_entity.pdbx_description
1 polymer ?
#
loop_
_entity_poly.entity_id
_entity_poly.type
_entity_poly.pdbx_seq_one_letter_code
_entity_poly.pdbx_strand_id
1 'polypeptide(L)'
;MKKFYQFRDEQRKELEQHDFYSLISSDCIALKDKLLFAPVMAHFIMNFRDMNKWVIRFDNNDNEYKSVINGGTIEDETHSRLFLEDWRKLYIDDKLNWKASDVIYWLFISREMECFRKFGIDFMRLCVDDGGDPILRYSHSESGETCGNIFFSRISPIADQVANHLGISLRYFGTFHLNLENGHVWKSEGVFENIELSPDSYKKMATLSKRMFDIFEGIHDSFYNYLSSYVLNGSHPSFFESLPVGKNVAPIYPEFVIENKSHNDGRHIEHINNYLEKISSHEFFKWLINTSIDPQLKLKSFIPLWIVDIMGYRDINKYVFTYEQPESESEKIINDYALHLSEHSRLFYHDWKSLQLDDMLRWSASDTLEFVFLNADMDMHRENIVKFSLFGLKHRDPVIRFWFMMILELSGKEFFSHVGDIALQVESKYNIYLPYLCGRHATENEHEAYNNMYEHFMVKELSPEQSDLIIQITDMVMRSLLNNLDISYRYVVNNLLAAR
;
A
#
# COMPACT_ATOMS: atom_id res chain seq x y z
N MET A 1 15.23 28.01 -9.22
CA MET A 1 15.01 27.57 -7.83
C MET A 1 14.69 28.67 -6.84
N LYS A 2 15.22 29.90 -6.95
CA LYS A 2 14.87 30.99 -6.01
C LYS A 2 13.37 31.19 -5.77
N LYS A 3 12.56 31.24 -6.83
CA LYS A 3 11.09 31.36 -6.73
C LYS A 3 10.44 30.18 -6.00
N PHE A 4 11.00 28.99 -6.16
CA PHE A 4 10.53 27.82 -5.45
C PHE A 4 10.83 27.87 -3.97
N TYR A 5 12.04 28.26 -3.58
CA TYR A 5 12.36 28.40 -2.16
C TYR A 5 11.45 29.45 -1.50
N GLN A 6 11.13 30.55 -2.20
CA GLN A 6 10.11 31.50 -1.73
C GLN A 6 8.74 30.84 -1.53
N PHE A 7 8.24 30.11 -2.54
CA PHE A 7 6.99 29.36 -2.44
C PHE A 7 7.00 28.34 -1.28
N ARG A 8 8.07 27.55 -1.15
CA ARG A 8 8.27 26.56 -0.08
C ARG A 8 8.26 27.22 1.29
N ASP A 9 8.94 28.35 1.44
CA ASP A 9 9.01 29.08 2.71
C ASP A 9 7.67 29.75 3.07
N GLU A 10 6.85 30.13 2.08
CA GLU A 10 5.47 30.57 2.30
C GLU A 10 4.59 29.42 2.79
N GLN A 11 4.62 28.28 2.11
CA GLN A 11 3.87 27.07 2.52
C GLN A 11 4.31 26.55 3.90
N ARG A 12 5.61 26.61 4.21
CA ARG A 12 6.13 26.29 5.55
C ARG A 12 5.46 27.11 6.64
N LYS A 13 5.32 28.43 6.46
CA LYS A 13 4.69 29.32 7.46
C LYS A 13 3.23 28.97 7.71
N GLU A 14 2.51 28.54 6.67
CA GLU A 14 1.13 28.08 6.78
C GLU A 14 1.07 26.77 7.59
N LEU A 15 1.86 25.77 7.21
CA LEU A 15 1.85 24.46 7.87
C LEU A 15 2.33 24.51 9.33
N GLU A 16 3.27 25.40 9.67
CA GLU A 16 3.74 25.63 11.04
C GLU A 16 2.61 26.09 12.00
N GLN A 17 1.50 26.62 11.47
CA GLN A 17 0.35 27.08 12.23
C GLN A 17 -0.75 26.02 12.40
N HIS A 18 -0.53 24.81 11.90
CA HIS A 18 -1.54 23.74 11.93
C HIS A 18 -2.00 23.41 13.36
N ASP A 19 -3.32 23.20 13.55
CA ASP A 19 -3.96 23.02 14.85
C ASP A 19 -3.43 21.81 15.64
N PHE A 20 -2.94 20.79 14.94
CA PHE A 20 -2.20 19.66 15.53
C PHE A 20 -1.10 20.12 16.50
N TYR A 21 -0.31 21.13 16.13
CA TYR A 21 0.82 21.60 16.96
C TYR A 21 0.36 22.33 18.21
N SER A 22 -0.74 23.10 18.10
CA SER A 22 -1.39 23.73 19.24
C SER A 22 -1.96 22.68 20.20
N LEU A 23 -2.62 21.65 19.67
CA LEU A 23 -3.21 20.59 20.47
C LEU A 23 -2.15 19.77 21.21
N ILE A 24 -1.12 19.30 20.50
CA ILE A 24 -0.10 18.43 21.10
C ILE A 24 0.75 19.16 22.14
N SER A 25 0.89 20.48 22.02
CA SER A 25 1.59 21.32 23.00
C SER A 25 0.73 21.69 24.21
N SER A 26 -0.59 21.51 24.14
CA SER A 26 -1.51 21.88 25.22
C SER A 26 -1.42 20.96 26.45
N ASP A 27 -1.86 21.46 27.60
CA ASP A 27 -1.96 20.66 28.83
C ASP A 27 -3.17 19.71 28.86
N CYS A 28 -4.01 19.72 27.81
CA CYS A 28 -5.16 18.82 27.70
C CYS A 28 -4.76 17.36 27.50
N ILE A 29 -3.54 17.11 26.97
CA ILE A 29 -2.97 15.78 26.81
C ILE A 29 -1.83 15.62 27.81
N ALA A 30 -1.94 14.64 28.71
CA ALA A 30 -0.90 14.33 29.67
C ALA A 30 0.42 13.99 28.97
N LEU A 31 1.56 14.41 29.55
CA LEU A 31 2.88 14.28 28.94
C LEU A 31 3.15 12.87 28.38
N LYS A 32 2.93 11.82 29.18
CA LYS A 32 3.14 10.41 28.81
C LYS A 32 2.28 9.93 27.63
N ASP A 33 1.21 10.64 27.32
CA ASP A 33 0.22 10.28 26.30
C ASP A 33 0.41 11.11 25.01
N LYS A 34 1.29 12.11 25.00
CA LYS A 34 1.54 12.99 23.85
C LYS A 34 2.06 12.27 22.60
N LEU A 35 2.71 11.10 22.74
CA LEU A 35 3.17 10.31 21.60
C LEU A 35 2.20 9.18 21.20
N LEU A 36 1.00 9.12 21.81
CA LEU A 36 0.01 8.08 21.49
C LEU A 36 -0.72 8.29 20.16
N PHE A 37 -0.36 9.29 19.36
CA PHE A 37 -0.77 9.38 17.96
C PHE A 37 0.05 8.47 17.02
N ALA A 38 1.10 7.81 17.51
CA ALA A 38 1.90 6.89 16.70
C ALA A 38 1.08 5.83 15.92
N PRO A 39 -0.06 5.28 16.41
CA PRO A 39 -0.85 4.32 15.65
C PRO A 39 -1.44 4.87 14.34
N VAL A 40 -1.88 6.14 14.32
CA VAL A 40 -2.34 6.78 13.08
C VAL A 40 -1.16 7.15 12.16
N MET A 41 0.04 7.35 12.72
CA MET A 41 1.26 7.63 11.96
C MET A 41 1.86 6.38 11.31
N ALA A 42 1.57 5.18 11.83
CA ALA A 42 2.23 3.94 11.44
C ALA A 42 2.12 3.65 9.92
N HIS A 43 0.96 3.84 9.30
CA HIS A 43 0.82 3.58 7.86
C HIS A 43 1.75 4.45 7.02
N PHE A 44 1.85 5.74 7.34
CA PHE A 44 2.71 6.67 6.63
C PHE A 44 4.19 6.28 6.76
N ILE A 45 4.68 6.16 7.99
CA ILE A 45 6.12 5.94 8.24
C ILE A 45 6.59 4.57 7.82
N MET A 46 5.76 3.54 7.99
CA MET A 46 6.14 2.20 7.56
C MET A 46 6.20 2.08 6.02
N ASN A 47 5.31 2.78 5.30
CA ASN A 47 5.37 2.85 3.83
C ASN A 47 6.42 3.83 3.31
N PHE A 48 6.88 4.80 4.11
CA PHE A 48 7.86 5.80 3.68
C PHE A 48 9.18 5.17 3.21
N ARG A 49 9.54 4.02 3.80
CA ARG A 49 10.62 3.16 3.31
C ARG A 49 10.46 2.83 1.83
N ASP A 50 9.30 2.32 1.46
CA ASP A 50 9.02 1.81 0.12
C ASP A 50 8.85 2.97 -0.87
N MET A 51 8.29 4.12 -0.43
CA MET A 51 8.27 5.36 -1.22
C MET A 51 9.70 5.79 -1.59
N ASN A 52 10.61 5.78 -0.63
CA ASN A 52 11.98 6.17 -0.89
C ASN A 52 12.72 5.13 -1.72
N LYS A 53 12.55 3.83 -1.44
CA LYS A 53 13.26 2.76 -2.11
C LYS A 53 12.86 2.54 -3.57
N TRP A 54 11.56 2.61 -3.87
CA TRP A 54 11.01 2.17 -5.16
C TRP A 54 10.20 3.23 -5.92
N VAL A 55 9.91 4.39 -5.32
CA VAL A 55 9.06 5.43 -5.94
C VAL A 55 9.87 6.68 -6.25
N ILE A 56 10.51 7.29 -5.25
CA ILE A 56 11.24 8.56 -5.36
C ILE A 56 12.61 8.35 -6.02
N ARG A 57 13.30 7.27 -5.65
CA ARG A 57 14.64 6.94 -6.14
C ARG A 57 14.64 6.67 -7.64
N PHE A 58 15.61 7.26 -8.34
CA PHE A 58 15.89 6.95 -9.74
C PHE A 58 16.64 5.62 -9.87
N ASP A 59 16.37 4.86 -10.92
CA ASP A 59 17.09 3.61 -11.21
C ASP A 59 18.59 3.81 -11.51
N ASN A 60 18.99 5.03 -11.88
CA ASN A 60 20.37 5.39 -12.19
C ASN A 60 20.80 6.72 -11.56
N ASN A 61 22.12 6.88 -11.43
CA ASN A 61 22.79 8.08 -10.92
C ASN A 61 23.63 8.74 -12.02
N ASP A 62 23.08 8.84 -13.23
CA ASP A 62 23.83 9.30 -14.42
C ASP A 62 24.17 10.81 -14.40
N ASN A 63 23.63 11.56 -13.44
CA ASN A 63 23.95 12.97 -13.21
C ASN A 63 23.89 13.32 -11.72
N GLU A 64 24.47 14.47 -11.37
CA GLU A 64 24.59 14.97 -10.01
C GLU A 64 23.23 15.15 -9.32
N TYR A 65 22.21 15.64 -10.01
CA TYR A 65 20.87 15.84 -9.44
C TYR A 65 20.25 14.53 -8.97
N LYS A 66 20.28 13.48 -9.81
CA LYS A 66 19.76 12.16 -9.43
C LYS A 66 20.57 11.55 -8.29
N SER A 67 21.89 11.70 -8.31
CA SER A 67 22.78 11.18 -7.27
C SER A 67 22.45 11.76 -5.89
N VAL A 68 22.21 13.06 -5.81
CA VAL A 68 21.82 13.76 -4.57
C VAL A 68 20.47 13.26 -4.05
N ILE A 69 19.45 13.24 -4.92
CA ILE A 69 18.10 12.75 -4.56
C ILE A 69 18.18 11.30 -4.06
N ASN A 70 18.85 10.43 -4.80
CA ASN A 70 19.01 9.03 -4.43
C ASN A 70 19.74 8.86 -3.09
N GLY A 71 20.73 9.71 -2.80
CA GLY A 71 21.41 9.75 -1.51
C GLY A 71 20.46 9.98 -0.33
N GLY A 72 19.54 10.95 -0.46
CA GLY A 72 18.49 11.21 0.53
C GLY A 72 17.59 9.98 0.73
N THR A 73 17.08 9.40 -0.36
CA THR A 73 16.19 8.23 -0.26
C THR A 73 16.79 6.98 0.42
N ILE A 74 18.12 6.87 0.52
CA ILE A 74 18.77 5.74 1.21
C ILE A 74 18.76 5.96 2.73
N GLU A 75 18.87 7.21 3.16
CA GLU A 75 18.78 7.60 4.56
C GLU A 75 17.33 7.45 5.05
N ASP A 76 16.37 7.99 4.30
CA ASP A 76 14.95 7.95 4.63
C ASP A 76 14.37 6.52 4.68
N GLU A 77 14.96 5.59 3.92
CA GLU A 77 14.61 4.16 3.96
C GLU A 77 14.74 3.58 5.38
N THR A 78 15.56 4.19 6.24
CA THR A 78 15.84 3.72 7.60
C THR A 78 14.79 4.15 8.64
N HIS A 79 13.97 5.16 8.34
CA HIS A 79 13.04 5.78 9.29
C HIS A 79 12.04 4.79 9.87
N SER A 80 11.49 3.88 9.06
CA SER A 80 10.52 2.88 9.52
C SER A 80 11.07 1.98 10.64
N ARG A 81 12.37 1.67 10.60
CA ARG A 81 13.02 0.87 11.65
C ARG A 81 13.21 1.68 12.93
N LEU A 82 13.60 2.95 12.81
CA LEU A 82 13.73 3.85 13.96
C LEU A 82 12.38 4.06 14.64
N PHE A 83 11.33 4.30 13.87
CA PHE A 83 9.96 4.45 14.37
C PHE A 83 9.50 3.20 15.14
N LEU A 84 9.73 2.00 14.60
CA LEU A 84 9.29 0.76 15.25
C LEU A 84 10.07 0.46 16.55
N GLU A 85 11.32 0.91 16.65
CA GLU A 85 12.06 0.86 17.91
C GLU A 85 11.43 1.77 18.97
N ASP A 86 11.12 3.02 18.61
CA ASP A 86 10.49 3.96 19.52
C ASP A 86 9.09 3.48 19.93
N TRP A 87 8.33 2.90 19.00
CA TRP A 87 7.04 2.24 19.29
C TRP A 87 7.15 1.23 20.43
N ARG A 88 8.16 0.35 20.36
CA ARG A 88 8.41 -0.67 21.39
C ARG A 88 8.83 -0.05 22.72
N LYS A 89 9.72 0.95 22.70
CA LYS A 89 10.18 1.65 23.92
C LYS A 89 9.10 2.48 24.59
N LEU A 90 8.12 2.94 23.83
CA LEU A 90 6.93 3.65 24.33
C LEU A 90 5.85 2.70 24.90
N TYR A 91 6.10 1.38 24.88
CA TYR A 91 5.18 0.33 25.31
C TYR A 91 3.82 0.43 24.60
N ILE A 92 3.82 0.77 23.30
CA ILE A 92 2.58 0.96 22.55
C ILE A 92 1.84 -0.36 22.35
N ASP A 93 2.57 -1.47 22.18
CA ASP A 93 1.97 -2.81 22.12
C ASP A 93 1.11 -3.10 23.35
N ASP A 94 1.61 -2.82 24.56
CA ASP A 94 0.87 -3.05 25.81
C ASP A 94 -0.32 -2.10 25.97
N LYS A 95 -0.19 -0.86 25.53
CA LYS A 95 -1.24 0.16 25.63
C LYS A 95 -2.40 -0.11 24.67
N LEU A 96 -2.11 -0.63 23.48
CA LEU A 96 -3.12 -0.97 22.48
C LEU A 96 -3.69 -2.37 22.70
N ASN A 97 -2.84 -3.32 23.06
CA ASN A 97 -3.14 -4.75 23.12
C ASN A 97 -3.78 -5.27 21.81
N TRP A 98 -3.34 -4.74 20.67
CA TRP A 98 -3.81 -5.12 19.35
C TRP A 98 -3.19 -6.43 18.91
N LYS A 99 -4.02 -7.27 18.30
CA LYS A 99 -3.60 -8.48 17.59
C LYS A 99 -3.27 -8.14 16.13
N ALA A 100 -2.70 -9.10 15.41
CA ALA A 100 -2.40 -8.96 13.99
C ALA A 100 -3.63 -8.51 13.17
N SER A 101 -4.81 -9.10 13.41
CA SER A 101 -6.03 -8.67 12.74
C SER A 101 -6.36 -7.19 12.96
N ASP A 102 -6.14 -6.68 14.17
CA ASP A 102 -6.51 -5.32 14.54
C ASP A 102 -5.61 -4.32 13.80
N VAL A 103 -4.31 -4.64 13.68
CA VAL A 103 -3.37 -3.89 12.84
C VAL A 103 -3.77 -3.94 11.37
N ILE A 104 -4.09 -5.13 10.84
CA ILE A 104 -4.49 -5.30 9.43
C ILE A 104 -5.75 -4.49 9.14
N TYR A 105 -6.76 -4.57 10.00
CA TYR A 105 -7.97 -3.77 9.88
C TYR A 105 -7.66 -2.28 9.96
N TRP A 106 -6.91 -1.87 10.98
CA TRP A 106 -6.54 -0.47 11.19
C TRP A 106 -5.87 0.10 9.93
N LEU A 107 -4.80 -0.52 9.46
CA LEU A 107 -4.01 -0.01 8.34
C LEU A 107 -4.77 -0.04 7.01
N PHE A 108 -5.49 -1.12 6.71
CA PHE A 108 -5.93 -1.41 5.35
C PHE A 108 -7.45 -1.28 5.11
N ILE A 109 -8.26 -1.31 6.17
CA ILE A 109 -9.73 -1.38 6.04
C ILE A 109 -10.42 -0.21 6.73
N SER A 110 -9.88 0.25 7.87
CA SER A 110 -10.50 1.30 8.69
C SER A 110 -10.73 2.58 7.89
N ARG A 111 -11.78 3.32 8.27
CA ARG A 111 -12.11 4.59 7.62
C ARG A 111 -11.08 5.67 7.96
N GLU A 112 -10.54 5.61 9.17
CA GLU A 112 -9.53 6.52 9.70
C GLU A 112 -8.27 6.51 8.86
N MET A 113 -7.86 5.34 8.36
CA MET A 113 -6.65 5.20 7.57
C MET A 113 -6.89 5.33 6.05
N GLU A 114 -8.11 5.63 5.62
CA GLU A 114 -8.45 5.82 4.20
C GLU A 114 -7.66 6.96 3.56
N CYS A 115 -7.47 8.07 4.29
CA CYS A 115 -6.68 9.20 3.81
C CYS A 115 -5.22 8.78 3.57
N PHE A 116 -4.60 8.02 4.48
CA PHE A 116 -3.21 7.58 4.33
C PHE A 116 -3.00 6.64 3.14
N ARG A 117 -3.96 5.75 2.86
CA ARG A 117 -3.92 4.89 1.68
C ARG A 117 -3.99 5.71 0.39
N LYS A 118 -4.90 6.71 0.35
CA LYS A 118 -4.96 7.67 -0.75
C LYS A 118 -3.67 8.48 -0.89
N PHE A 119 -3.12 8.99 0.22
CA PHE A 119 -1.88 9.77 0.22
C PHE A 119 -0.70 8.97 -0.33
N GLY A 120 -0.58 7.68 0.03
CA GLY A 120 0.44 6.80 -0.55
C GLY A 120 0.38 6.73 -2.08
N ILE A 121 -0.82 6.63 -2.65
CA ILE A 121 -1.01 6.65 -4.11
C ILE A 121 -0.76 8.05 -4.69
N ASP A 122 -1.14 9.11 -4.00
CA ASP A 122 -0.85 10.48 -4.44
C ASP A 122 0.65 10.81 -4.44
N PHE A 123 1.42 10.28 -3.49
CA PHE A 123 2.90 10.31 -3.49
C PHE A 123 3.47 9.66 -4.75
N MET A 124 2.99 8.44 -5.08
CA MET A 124 3.39 7.76 -6.32
C MET A 124 3.03 8.57 -7.56
N ARG A 125 1.85 9.21 -7.56
CA ARG A 125 1.37 10.05 -8.66
C ARG A 125 2.25 11.27 -8.88
N LEU A 126 2.80 11.91 -7.83
CA LEU A 126 3.78 12.99 -7.98
C LEU A 126 5.00 12.55 -8.82
N CYS A 127 5.48 11.33 -8.57
CA CYS A 127 6.62 10.75 -9.28
C CYS A 127 6.29 10.34 -10.72
N VAL A 128 5.04 10.01 -11.02
CA VAL A 128 4.58 9.82 -12.42
C VAL A 128 4.48 11.17 -13.14
N ASP A 129 3.90 12.17 -12.48
CA ASP A 129 3.60 13.48 -13.07
C ASP A 129 4.86 14.32 -13.33
N ASP A 130 5.93 14.12 -12.57
CA ASP A 130 7.22 14.75 -12.86
C ASP A 130 7.90 14.21 -14.12
N GLY A 131 7.49 13.04 -14.61
CA GLY A 131 7.98 12.47 -15.87
C GLY A 131 9.46 12.07 -15.84
N GLY A 132 10.03 11.85 -14.66
CA GLY A 132 11.45 11.53 -14.48
C GLY A 132 12.38 12.75 -14.56
N ASP A 133 11.84 13.97 -14.52
CA ASP A 133 12.64 15.20 -14.43
C ASP A 133 13.22 15.35 -13.01
N PRO A 134 14.56 15.32 -12.84
CA PRO A 134 15.19 15.41 -11.52
C PRO A 134 14.93 16.75 -10.82
N ILE A 135 14.66 17.83 -11.54
CA ILE A 135 14.41 19.15 -10.93
C ILE A 135 13.00 19.19 -10.33
N LEU A 136 12.03 18.60 -11.03
CA LEU A 136 10.67 18.44 -10.53
C LEU A 136 10.64 17.44 -9.37
N ARG A 137 11.36 16.31 -9.49
CA ARG A 137 11.54 15.32 -8.41
C ARG A 137 12.11 15.96 -7.15
N TYR A 138 13.18 16.73 -7.29
CA TYR A 138 13.78 17.48 -6.20
C TYR A 138 12.76 18.41 -5.54
N SER A 139 11.98 19.16 -6.33
CA SER A 139 11.06 20.17 -5.78
C SER A 139 10.02 19.60 -4.82
N HIS A 140 9.36 18.49 -5.21
CA HIS A 140 8.35 17.88 -4.33
C HIS A 140 8.99 17.06 -3.21
N SER A 141 10.17 16.47 -3.42
CA SER A 141 10.93 15.81 -2.35
C SER A 141 11.38 16.81 -1.27
N GLU A 142 11.93 17.95 -1.67
CA GLU A 142 12.33 19.04 -0.78
C GLU A 142 11.13 19.67 -0.03
N SER A 143 9.95 19.70 -0.64
CA SER A 143 8.71 20.06 0.07
C SER A 143 8.37 19.02 1.14
N GLY A 144 8.55 17.73 0.86
CA GLY A 144 8.36 16.65 1.83
C GLY A 144 9.33 16.77 3.03
N GLU A 145 10.62 16.98 2.74
CA GLU A 145 11.66 17.25 3.75
C GLU A 145 11.31 18.44 4.64
N THR A 146 10.84 19.52 4.02
CA THR A 146 10.40 20.71 4.76
C THR A 146 9.24 20.38 5.70
N CYS A 147 8.28 19.57 5.27
CA CYS A 147 7.17 19.15 6.12
C CYS A 147 7.64 18.26 7.28
N GLY A 148 8.54 17.31 7.02
CA GLY A 148 9.18 16.48 8.04
C GLY A 148 9.93 17.32 9.08
N ASN A 149 10.72 18.30 8.62
CA ASN A 149 11.44 19.23 9.49
C ASN A 149 10.50 20.02 10.41
N ILE A 150 9.39 20.53 9.87
CA ILE A 150 8.37 21.23 10.67
C ILE A 150 7.84 20.29 11.76
N PHE A 151 7.45 19.07 11.39
CA PHE A 151 6.97 18.07 12.34
C PHE A 151 7.98 17.78 13.43
N PHE A 152 9.22 17.40 13.09
CA PHE A 152 10.24 17.04 14.08
C PHE A 152 10.70 18.22 14.93
N SER A 153 10.72 19.45 14.40
CA SER A 153 11.04 20.65 15.18
C SER A 153 10.05 20.91 16.32
N ARG A 154 8.80 20.45 16.17
CA ARG A 154 7.73 20.58 17.18
C ARG A 154 7.66 19.35 18.08
N ILE A 155 7.84 18.15 17.54
CA ILE A 155 7.67 16.90 18.27
C ILE A 155 8.91 16.50 19.06
N SER A 156 10.13 16.73 18.57
CA SER A 156 11.35 16.28 19.25
C SER A 156 11.51 16.81 20.68
N PRO A 157 11.26 18.11 20.96
CA PRO A 157 11.31 18.62 22.33
C PRO A 157 10.28 17.96 23.27
N ILE A 158 9.11 17.58 22.74
CA ILE A 158 8.07 16.88 23.50
C ILE A 158 8.50 15.43 23.75
N ALA A 159 9.02 14.77 22.72
CA ALA A 159 9.50 13.40 22.80
C ALA A 159 10.65 13.25 23.80
N ASP A 160 11.58 14.20 23.86
CA ASP A 160 12.66 14.20 24.85
C ASP A 160 12.11 14.35 26.28
N GLN A 161 11.07 15.16 26.49
CA GLN A 161 10.41 15.25 27.80
C GLN A 161 9.73 13.93 28.19
N VAL A 162 9.04 13.27 27.25
CA VAL A 162 8.45 11.95 27.45
C VAL A 162 9.52 10.91 27.75
N ALA A 163 10.61 10.91 26.99
CA ALA A 163 11.73 9.99 27.15
C ALA A 163 12.38 10.12 28.53
N ASN A 164 12.63 11.37 28.97
CA ASN A 164 13.15 11.67 30.31
C ASN A 164 12.19 11.22 31.42
N HIS A 165 10.88 11.46 31.26
CA HIS A 165 9.86 11.04 32.22
C HIS A 165 9.80 9.50 32.38
N LEU A 166 9.95 8.77 31.28
CA LEU A 166 9.88 7.31 31.25
C LEU A 166 11.24 6.62 31.48
N GLY A 167 12.35 7.37 31.47
CA GLY A 167 13.70 6.80 31.57
C GLY A 167 14.12 5.98 30.34
N ILE A 168 13.66 6.36 29.15
CA ILE A 168 13.94 5.69 27.87
C ILE A 168 14.69 6.64 26.92
N SER A 169 15.12 6.12 25.76
CA SER A 169 15.69 6.92 24.66
C SER A 169 14.87 6.75 23.39
N LEU A 170 14.50 7.85 22.74
CA LEU A 170 13.70 7.84 21.51
C LEU A 170 14.58 8.31 20.34
N ARG A 171 14.85 7.41 19.40
CA ARG A 171 15.76 7.69 18.27
C ARG A 171 15.06 8.31 17.08
N TYR A 172 13.78 8.01 16.88
CA TYR A 172 12.98 8.54 15.78
C TYR A 172 12.29 9.83 16.19
N PHE A 173 11.54 9.80 17.29
CA PHE A 173 10.81 10.98 17.74
C PHE A 173 11.68 11.99 18.47
N GLY A 174 12.79 11.55 19.09
CA GLY A 174 13.66 12.43 19.88
C GLY A 174 14.66 13.22 19.04
N THR A 175 15.37 14.13 19.70
CA THR A 175 16.30 15.07 19.04
C THR A 175 17.50 14.39 18.35
N PHE A 176 17.74 13.09 18.59
CA PHE A 176 18.73 12.31 17.84
C PHE A 176 18.45 12.33 16.33
N HIS A 177 17.20 12.11 15.92
CA HIS A 177 16.80 12.12 14.51
C HIS A 177 16.98 13.50 13.89
N LEU A 178 16.40 14.51 14.55
CA LEU A 178 16.45 15.91 14.10
C LEU A 178 17.87 16.46 13.99
N ASN A 179 18.83 15.97 14.77
CA ASN A 179 20.23 16.38 14.66
C ASN A 179 20.98 15.73 13.47
N LEU A 180 20.46 14.62 12.93
CA LEU A 180 21.00 13.96 11.75
C LEU A 180 20.38 14.54 10.47
N GLU A 181 19.10 14.91 10.52
CA GLU A 181 18.42 15.61 9.43
C GLU A 181 18.77 17.10 9.42
N ASN A 182 19.23 17.62 8.28
CA ASN A 182 19.46 19.06 8.11
C ASN A 182 18.21 19.83 7.61
N GLY A 183 17.07 19.14 7.45
CA GLY A 183 15.81 19.70 6.96
C GLY A 183 15.78 20.02 5.46
N HIS A 184 16.70 19.41 4.70
CA HIS A 184 16.84 19.52 3.25
C HIS A 184 17.15 18.16 2.67
N VAL A 185 16.92 17.96 1.37
CA VAL A 185 17.40 16.75 0.69
C VAL A 185 18.91 16.60 0.94
N TRP A 186 19.31 15.42 1.40
CA TRP A 186 20.68 15.18 1.85
C TRP A 186 21.73 15.64 0.82
N LYS A 187 22.63 16.54 1.25
CA LYS A 187 23.71 17.14 0.43
C LYS A 187 23.23 17.89 -0.82
N SER A 188 22.04 18.51 -0.79
CA SER A 188 21.56 19.33 -1.91
C SER A 188 22.13 20.75 -1.96
N GLU A 189 22.78 21.23 -0.90
CA GLU A 189 23.35 22.58 -0.83
C GLU A 189 24.35 22.84 -1.97
N GLY A 190 24.10 23.89 -2.74
CA GLY A 190 24.92 24.34 -3.87
C GLY A 190 24.62 23.65 -5.20
N VAL A 191 23.74 22.64 -5.23
CA VAL A 191 23.45 21.82 -6.41
C VAL A 191 22.31 22.39 -7.26
N PHE A 192 21.21 22.79 -6.63
CA PHE A 192 19.98 23.16 -7.34
C PHE A 192 19.77 24.70 -7.43
N GLU A 193 20.39 25.48 -6.56
CA GLU A 193 20.06 26.88 -6.27
C GLU A 193 20.18 27.80 -7.49
N ASN A 194 21.13 27.50 -8.36
CA ASN A 194 21.46 28.31 -9.54
C ASN A 194 20.60 27.98 -10.78
N ILE A 195 19.75 26.96 -10.71
CA ILE A 195 18.87 26.60 -11.83
C ILE A 195 17.83 27.70 -12.05
N GLU A 196 17.78 28.25 -13.26
CA GLU A 196 16.75 29.19 -13.69
C GLU A 196 15.53 28.42 -14.22
N LEU A 197 14.35 28.76 -13.69
CA LEU A 197 13.11 28.10 -14.09
C LEU A 197 12.37 28.96 -15.11
N SER A 198 11.95 28.33 -16.21
CA SER A 198 10.97 28.93 -17.11
C SER A 198 9.63 29.13 -16.38
N PRO A 199 8.75 30.02 -16.86
CA PRO A 199 7.41 30.18 -16.28
C PRO A 199 6.61 28.86 -16.21
N ASP A 200 6.69 28.03 -17.25
CA ASP A 200 5.98 26.75 -17.31
C ASP A 200 6.59 25.72 -16.36
N SER A 201 7.92 25.63 -16.31
CA SER A 201 8.64 24.77 -15.36
C SER A 201 8.29 25.15 -13.92
N TYR A 202 8.28 26.45 -13.60
CA TYR A 202 7.87 26.93 -12.28
C TYR A 202 6.42 26.59 -11.96
N LYS A 203 5.50 26.75 -12.90
CA LYS A 203 4.08 26.40 -12.69
C LYS A 203 3.92 24.91 -12.36
N LYS A 204 4.55 24.03 -13.15
CA LYS A 204 4.50 22.57 -12.93
C LYS A 204 5.09 22.20 -11.57
N MET A 205 6.26 22.74 -11.27
CA MET A 205 6.94 22.57 -9.99
C MET A 205 6.09 23.02 -8.80
N ALA A 206 5.54 24.23 -8.83
CA ALA A 206 4.69 24.76 -7.77
C ALA A 206 3.44 23.89 -7.57
N THR A 207 2.87 23.34 -8.65
CA THR A 207 1.72 22.44 -8.59
C THR A 207 2.07 21.13 -7.86
N LEU A 208 3.19 20.49 -8.23
CA LEU A 208 3.63 19.24 -7.59
C LEU A 208 4.05 19.47 -6.13
N SER A 209 4.74 20.57 -5.86
CA SER A 209 5.17 20.95 -4.52
C SER A 209 3.98 21.29 -3.62
N LYS A 210 2.96 22.01 -4.13
CA LYS A 210 1.73 22.29 -3.38
C LYS A 210 1.00 21.01 -3.01
N ARG A 211 0.87 20.06 -3.94
CA ARG A 211 0.27 18.75 -3.66
C ARG A 211 1.01 17.99 -2.56
N MET A 212 2.34 18.11 -2.48
CA MET A 212 3.09 17.54 -1.36
C MET A 212 2.69 18.18 -0.02
N PHE A 213 2.62 19.51 0.04
CA PHE A 213 2.15 20.22 1.25
C PHE A 213 0.71 19.82 1.62
N ASP A 214 -0.19 19.70 0.64
CA ASP A 214 -1.59 19.28 0.87
C ASP A 214 -1.67 17.87 1.46
N ILE A 215 -0.80 16.96 1.03
CA ILE A 215 -0.70 15.62 1.62
C ILE A 215 -0.30 15.72 3.09
N PHE A 216 0.73 16.50 3.42
CA PHE A 216 1.19 16.64 4.81
C PHE A 216 0.21 17.40 5.71
N GLU A 217 -0.51 18.39 5.17
CA GLU A 217 -1.65 19.02 5.85
C GLU A 217 -2.70 17.97 6.22
N GLY A 218 -3.11 17.13 5.27
CA GLY A 218 -4.05 16.04 5.54
C GLY A 218 -3.51 14.96 6.51
N ILE A 219 -2.20 14.71 6.53
CA ILE A 219 -1.56 13.86 7.54
C ILE A 219 -1.68 14.48 8.93
N HIS A 220 -1.39 15.78 9.08
CA HIS A 220 -1.49 16.48 10.35
C HIS A 220 -2.94 16.60 10.84
N ASP A 221 -3.90 16.81 9.94
CA ASP A 221 -5.34 16.70 10.24
C ASP A 221 -5.67 15.34 10.84
N SER A 222 -5.13 14.28 10.26
CA SER A 222 -5.37 12.91 10.73
C SER A 222 -4.76 12.67 12.12
N PHE A 223 -3.58 13.25 12.40
CA PHE A 223 -2.98 13.21 13.75
C PHE A 223 -3.82 13.97 14.77
N TYR A 224 -4.28 15.18 14.42
CA TYR A 224 -5.18 15.97 15.27
C TYR A 224 -6.48 15.20 15.57
N ASN A 225 -7.10 14.63 14.54
CA ASN A 225 -8.35 13.87 14.65
C ASN A 225 -8.19 12.63 15.52
N TYR A 226 -7.07 11.90 15.38
CA TYR A 226 -6.79 10.74 16.22
C TYR A 226 -6.62 11.13 17.69
N LEU A 227 -5.80 12.13 17.99
CA LEU A 227 -5.60 12.61 19.36
C LEU A 227 -6.91 13.08 19.98
N SER A 228 -7.69 13.85 19.22
CA SER A 228 -8.98 14.35 19.69
C SER A 228 -9.98 13.22 19.96
N SER A 229 -10.07 12.25 19.05
CA SER A 229 -11.07 11.19 19.14
C SER A 229 -10.72 10.13 20.18
N TYR A 230 -9.46 9.71 20.26
CA TYR A 230 -9.06 8.53 21.02
C TYR A 230 -8.31 8.88 22.30
N VAL A 231 -7.39 9.86 22.25
CA VAL A 231 -6.57 10.20 23.43
C VAL A 231 -7.31 11.14 24.37
N LEU A 232 -7.84 12.26 23.88
CA LEU A 232 -8.55 13.24 24.71
C LEU A 232 -9.87 12.71 25.25
N ASN A 233 -10.66 12.04 24.41
CA ASN A 233 -11.95 11.49 24.83
C ASN A 233 -11.82 10.15 25.56
N GLY A 234 -10.62 9.58 25.65
CA GLY A 234 -10.38 8.27 26.27
C GLY A 234 -11.15 7.13 25.59
N SER A 235 -11.30 7.20 24.26
CA SER A 235 -11.99 6.19 23.47
C SER A 235 -10.99 5.27 22.77
N HIS A 236 -11.47 4.13 22.25
CA HIS A 236 -10.63 3.18 21.52
C HIS A 236 -11.16 2.99 20.09
N PRO A 237 -10.27 2.76 19.11
CA PRO A 237 -10.70 2.39 17.77
C PRO A 237 -11.62 1.17 17.77
N SER A 238 -12.68 1.24 16.97
CA SER A 238 -13.61 0.13 16.80
C SER A 238 -13.14 -0.76 15.66
N PHE A 239 -13.03 -2.06 15.94
CA PHE A 239 -12.70 -3.06 14.93
C PHE A 239 -13.98 -3.68 14.39
N PHE A 240 -14.00 -3.99 13.10
CA PHE A 240 -15.14 -4.64 12.47
C PHE A 240 -15.30 -6.05 13.04
N GLU A 241 -16.48 -6.34 13.59
CA GLU A 241 -16.87 -7.69 13.97
C GLU A 241 -17.12 -8.52 12.72
N SER A 242 -16.76 -9.80 12.76
CA SER A 242 -16.95 -10.74 11.65
C SER A 242 -18.38 -10.67 11.10
N LEU A 243 -18.51 -10.70 9.77
CA LEU A 243 -19.80 -10.80 9.08
C LEU A 243 -20.69 -11.90 9.71
N PRO A 244 -22.00 -11.65 9.88
CA PRO A 244 -22.92 -12.70 10.31
C PRO A 244 -22.84 -13.88 9.34
N VAL A 245 -22.65 -15.08 9.89
CA VAL A 245 -22.40 -16.31 9.15
C VAL A 245 -23.61 -16.66 8.26
N GLY A 246 -23.51 -16.37 6.96
CA GLY A 246 -24.44 -16.84 5.94
C GLY A 246 -23.84 -18.02 5.17
N LYS A 247 -24.14 -19.26 5.57
CA LYS A 247 -23.52 -20.47 4.99
C LYS A 247 -23.99 -20.87 3.57
N ASN A 248 -24.87 -20.08 2.96
CA ASN A 248 -25.67 -20.53 1.80
C ASN A 248 -25.46 -19.72 0.51
N VAL A 249 -24.41 -18.92 0.41
CA VAL A 249 -24.11 -18.22 -0.86
C VAL A 249 -23.21 -19.13 -1.70
N ALA A 250 -23.68 -19.50 -2.90
CA ALA A 250 -22.83 -20.21 -3.86
C ALA A 250 -21.70 -19.27 -4.32
N PRO A 251 -20.51 -19.78 -4.67
CA PRO A 251 -19.51 -18.97 -5.36
C PRO A 251 -20.13 -18.42 -6.65
N ILE A 252 -20.21 -17.11 -6.77
CA ILE A 252 -20.59 -16.42 -8.00
C ILE A 252 -19.29 -15.87 -8.57
N TYR A 253 -18.41 -16.73 -9.08
CA TYR A 253 -17.18 -16.27 -9.70
C TYR A 253 -17.43 -16.10 -11.21
N PRO A 254 -17.12 -14.94 -11.80
CA PRO A 254 -17.17 -14.79 -13.25
C PRO A 254 -16.26 -15.81 -13.93
N GLU A 255 -16.70 -16.37 -15.07
CA GLU A 255 -15.80 -17.16 -15.88
C GLU A 255 -14.85 -16.21 -16.63
N PHE A 256 -13.60 -16.13 -16.18
CA PHE A 256 -12.56 -15.39 -16.86
C PHE A 256 -12.10 -16.19 -18.08
N VAL A 257 -12.64 -15.82 -19.23
CA VAL A 257 -12.31 -16.37 -20.55
C VAL A 257 -11.58 -15.28 -21.35
N ILE A 258 -10.51 -15.66 -22.07
CA ILE A 258 -9.87 -14.79 -23.04
C ILE A 258 -10.05 -15.41 -24.42
N GLU A 259 -10.92 -14.82 -25.23
CA GLU A 259 -11.15 -15.23 -26.62
C GLU A 259 -10.68 -14.13 -27.57
N ASN A 260 -10.00 -14.48 -28.66
CA ASN A 260 -9.68 -13.49 -29.68
C ASN A 260 -10.96 -13.11 -30.46
N LYS A 261 -11.73 -12.16 -29.90
CA LYS A 261 -12.96 -11.60 -30.51
C LYS A 261 -12.66 -10.42 -31.43
N SER A 262 -11.46 -9.85 -31.32
CA SER A 262 -10.94 -8.81 -32.19
C SER A 262 -10.25 -9.39 -33.44
N HIS A 263 -10.12 -8.63 -34.53
CA HIS A 263 -9.29 -9.02 -35.69
C HIS A 263 -7.77 -8.87 -35.44
N ASN A 264 -7.33 -8.92 -34.18
CA ASN A 264 -5.93 -8.78 -33.80
C ASN A 264 -5.17 -10.10 -34.03
N ASP A 265 -3.84 -10.02 -34.13
CA ASP A 265 -2.94 -11.18 -34.34
C ASP A 265 -2.91 -12.20 -33.18
N GLY A 266 -3.54 -11.88 -32.05
CA GLY A 266 -3.70 -12.78 -30.90
C GLY A 266 -2.45 -12.95 -30.03
N ARG A 267 -1.33 -12.27 -30.33
CA ARG A 267 -0.04 -12.49 -29.63
C ARG A 267 -0.11 -12.28 -28.12
N HIS A 268 -0.82 -11.25 -27.66
CA HIS A 268 -0.96 -10.97 -26.23
C HIS A 268 -1.77 -12.06 -25.52
N ILE A 269 -2.81 -12.62 -26.16
CA ILE A 269 -3.61 -13.73 -25.61
C ILE A 269 -2.77 -15.00 -25.49
N GLU A 270 -2.01 -15.34 -26.54
CA GLU A 270 -1.07 -16.47 -26.49
C GLU A 270 -0.06 -16.31 -25.36
N HIS A 271 0.49 -15.10 -25.20
CA HIS A 271 1.43 -14.79 -24.11
C HIS A 271 0.81 -14.98 -22.72
N ILE A 272 -0.43 -14.54 -22.52
CA ILE A 272 -1.17 -14.75 -21.26
C ILE A 272 -1.37 -16.25 -21.00
N ASN A 273 -1.86 -17.00 -21.99
CA ASN A 273 -2.11 -18.43 -21.85
C ASN A 273 -0.83 -19.22 -21.50
N ASN A 274 0.30 -18.85 -22.09
CA ASN A 274 1.60 -19.47 -21.77
C ASN A 274 2.02 -19.25 -20.30
N TYR A 275 1.63 -18.14 -19.68
CA TYR A 275 1.85 -17.94 -18.24
C TYR A 275 0.85 -18.72 -17.39
N LEU A 276 -0.42 -18.77 -17.78
CA LEU A 276 -1.44 -19.53 -17.05
C LEU A 276 -1.07 -21.02 -16.95
N GLU A 277 -0.50 -21.60 -18.01
CA GLU A 277 0.02 -22.99 -17.99
C GLU A 277 1.21 -23.16 -17.02
N LYS A 278 2.11 -22.17 -16.94
CA LYS A 278 3.23 -22.19 -15.97
C LYS A 278 2.74 -22.06 -14.53
N ILE A 279 1.73 -21.23 -14.30
CA ILE A 279 1.15 -21.01 -12.97
C ILE A 279 0.43 -22.28 -12.50
N SER A 280 -0.40 -22.90 -13.33
CA SER A 280 -1.14 -24.11 -12.96
C SER A 280 -0.24 -25.31 -12.65
N SER A 281 0.97 -25.34 -13.22
CA SER A 281 1.97 -26.38 -12.98
C SER A 281 2.94 -26.10 -11.83
N HIS A 282 2.75 -25.01 -11.08
CA HIS A 282 3.64 -24.56 -10.02
C HIS A 282 3.75 -25.56 -8.83
N GLU A 283 4.94 -25.70 -8.25
CA GLU A 283 5.22 -26.66 -7.16
C GLU A 283 4.40 -26.37 -5.90
N PHE A 284 4.07 -25.10 -5.64
CA PHE A 284 3.16 -24.70 -4.56
C PHE A 284 1.82 -25.44 -4.63
N PHE A 285 1.18 -25.48 -5.80
CA PHE A 285 -0.13 -26.15 -5.96
C PHE A 285 0.00 -27.66 -5.86
N LYS A 286 1.10 -28.24 -6.38
CA LYS A 286 1.40 -29.67 -6.19
C LYS A 286 1.53 -30.02 -4.71
N TRP A 287 2.21 -29.19 -3.92
CA TRP A 287 2.28 -29.35 -2.47
C TRP A 287 0.91 -29.23 -1.81
N LEU A 288 0.13 -28.22 -2.20
CA LEU A 288 -1.19 -27.95 -1.65
C LEU A 288 -2.13 -29.16 -1.84
N ILE A 289 -2.09 -29.79 -3.01
CA ILE A 289 -2.92 -30.95 -3.37
C ILE A 289 -2.40 -32.24 -2.74
N ASN A 290 -1.09 -32.53 -2.87
CA ASN A 290 -0.56 -33.87 -2.64
C ASN A 290 -0.16 -34.15 -1.18
N THR A 291 -0.01 -33.14 -0.34
CA THR A 291 0.38 -33.36 1.06
C THR A 291 -0.80 -33.81 1.92
N SER A 292 -0.52 -34.65 2.91
CA SER A 292 -1.50 -35.13 3.89
C SER A 292 -1.69 -34.21 5.11
N ILE A 293 -1.11 -33.01 5.05
CA ILE A 293 -1.23 -31.99 6.11
C ILE A 293 -2.71 -31.62 6.30
N ASP A 294 -3.09 -31.32 7.53
CA ASP A 294 -4.44 -30.84 7.82
C ASP A 294 -4.81 -29.62 6.96
N PRO A 295 -5.99 -29.57 6.31
CA PRO A 295 -6.33 -28.49 5.38
C PRO A 295 -6.35 -27.11 6.05
N GLN A 296 -6.72 -27.00 7.33
CA GLN A 296 -6.69 -25.70 8.02
C GLN A 296 -5.25 -25.26 8.24
N LEU A 297 -4.36 -26.19 8.62
CA LEU A 297 -2.94 -25.89 8.78
C LEU A 297 -2.29 -25.51 7.45
N LYS A 298 -2.69 -26.13 6.33
CA LYS A 298 -2.24 -25.72 4.99
C LYS A 298 -2.54 -24.25 4.74
N LEU A 299 -3.80 -23.82 4.88
CA LEU A 299 -4.17 -22.41 4.67
C LEU A 299 -3.38 -21.49 5.61
N LYS A 300 -3.35 -21.82 6.89
CA LYS A 300 -2.63 -21.03 7.89
C LYS A 300 -1.14 -20.82 7.59
N SER A 301 -0.50 -21.79 6.94
CA SER A 301 0.95 -21.79 6.69
C SER A 301 1.43 -20.83 5.58
N PHE A 302 0.55 -20.21 4.82
CA PHE A 302 0.94 -19.25 3.78
C PHE A 302 0.09 -17.98 3.73
N ILE A 303 -1.17 -18.01 4.20
CA ILE A 303 -2.10 -16.87 4.12
C ILE A 303 -1.51 -15.54 4.65
N PRO A 304 -0.71 -15.51 5.74
CA PRO A 304 -0.07 -14.27 6.18
C PRO A 304 0.81 -13.57 5.14
N LEU A 305 1.39 -14.32 4.18
CA LEU A 305 2.22 -13.74 3.12
C LEU A 305 1.41 -12.91 2.11
N TRP A 306 0.10 -13.12 2.03
CA TRP A 306 -0.77 -12.50 1.03
C TRP A 306 -1.46 -11.23 1.54
N ILE A 307 -1.15 -10.77 2.76
CA ILE A 307 -1.72 -9.54 3.34
C ILE A 307 -1.49 -8.37 2.39
N VAL A 308 -0.25 -8.17 1.93
CA VAL A 308 0.12 -7.02 1.09
C VAL A 308 -0.57 -7.07 -0.25
N ASP A 309 -0.62 -8.24 -0.92
CA ASP A 309 -1.20 -8.32 -2.25
C ASP A 309 -2.69 -8.04 -2.21
N ILE A 310 -3.40 -8.64 -1.25
CA ILE A 310 -4.85 -8.53 -1.14
C ILE A 310 -5.27 -7.13 -0.68
N MET A 311 -4.55 -6.57 0.29
CA MET A 311 -4.83 -5.21 0.76
C MET A 311 -4.39 -4.15 -0.25
N GLY A 312 -3.28 -4.36 -0.96
CA GLY A 312 -2.81 -3.48 -2.03
C GLY A 312 -3.74 -3.52 -3.25
N TYR A 313 -4.33 -4.68 -3.56
CA TYR A 313 -5.28 -4.83 -4.67
C TYR A 313 -6.49 -3.91 -4.52
N ARG A 314 -6.99 -3.74 -3.29
CA ARG A 314 -8.04 -2.77 -2.98
C ARG A 314 -7.66 -1.36 -3.42
N ASP A 315 -6.48 -0.90 -3.01
CA ASP A 315 -6.05 0.49 -3.21
C ASP A 315 -5.69 0.77 -4.67
N ILE A 316 -5.14 -0.21 -5.39
CA ILE A 316 -4.93 -0.12 -6.84
C ILE A 316 -6.29 0.08 -7.53
N ASN A 317 -7.28 -0.78 -7.25
CA ASN A 317 -8.58 -0.63 -7.86
C ASN A 317 -9.23 0.71 -7.50
N LYS A 318 -9.16 1.11 -6.24
CA LYS A 318 -9.84 2.31 -5.75
C LYS A 318 -9.23 3.63 -6.20
N TYR A 319 -7.90 3.73 -6.29
CA TYR A 319 -7.20 5.01 -6.49
C TYR A 319 -6.31 5.06 -7.73
N VAL A 320 -5.94 3.91 -8.28
CA VAL A 320 -5.12 3.83 -9.50
C VAL A 320 -6.02 3.65 -10.73
N PHE A 321 -6.88 2.64 -10.74
CA PHE A 321 -7.71 2.30 -11.91
C PHE A 321 -8.97 3.13 -12.08
N THR A 322 -9.47 3.75 -11.01
CA THR A 322 -10.58 4.69 -11.13
C THR A 322 -10.16 6.01 -11.78
N TYR A 323 -11.12 6.64 -12.43
CA TYR A 323 -11.08 7.99 -12.93
C TYR A 323 -11.88 8.86 -11.97
N GLU A 324 -11.24 9.86 -11.36
CA GLU A 324 -11.89 10.77 -10.42
C GLU A 324 -13.03 11.56 -11.08
N GLN A 325 -12.86 11.91 -12.35
CA GLN A 325 -13.86 12.59 -13.18
C GLN A 325 -13.99 11.83 -14.50
N PRO A 326 -14.80 10.76 -14.56
CA PRO A 326 -14.94 9.96 -15.79
C PRO A 326 -15.73 10.75 -16.85
N GLU A 327 -15.11 11.01 -17.99
CA GLU A 327 -15.65 11.78 -19.10
C GLU A 327 -16.28 10.87 -20.18
N SER A 328 -15.83 9.61 -20.28
CA SER A 328 -16.34 8.65 -21.27
C SER A 328 -17.11 7.48 -20.66
N GLU A 329 -17.92 6.80 -21.49
CA GLU A 329 -18.57 5.53 -21.11
C GLU A 329 -17.56 4.47 -20.69
N SER A 330 -16.46 4.34 -21.44
CA SER A 330 -15.38 3.40 -21.12
C SER A 330 -14.79 3.64 -19.73
N GLU A 331 -14.59 4.89 -19.34
CA GLU A 331 -14.08 5.24 -17.99
C GLU A 331 -15.10 4.94 -16.89
N LYS A 332 -16.39 5.16 -17.14
CA LYS A 332 -17.46 4.82 -16.19
C LYS A 332 -17.57 3.31 -15.95
N ILE A 333 -17.45 2.53 -17.03
CA ILE A 333 -17.47 1.06 -16.97
C ILE A 333 -16.26 0.53 -16.16
N ILE A 334 -15.06 1.08 -16.37
CA ILE A 334 -13.88 0.73 -15.56
C ILE A 334 -14.11 1.08 -14.09
N ASN A 335 -14.62 2.28 -13.80
CA ASN A 335 -14.90 2.70 -12.42
C ASN A 335 -15.86 1.74 -11.71
N ASP A 336 -16.94 1.34 -12.39
CA ASP A 336 -17.98 0.49 -11.82
C ASP A 336 -17.40 -0.86 -11.34
N TYR A 337 -16.68 -1.56 -12.22
CA TYR A 337 -16.05 -2.83 -11.86
C TYR A 337 -14.94 -2.67 -10.81
N ALA A 338 -14.09 -1.65 -10.93
CA ALA A 338 -13.00 -1.41 -9.97
C ALA A 338 -13.52 -1.15 -8.54
N LEU A 339 -14.68 -0.49 -8.40
CA LEU A 339 -15.29 -0.25 -7.09
C LEU A 339 -15.68 -1.55 -6.40
N HIS A 340 -16.24 -2.52 -7.13
CA HIS A 340 -16.56 -3.85 -6.59
C HIS A 340 -15.31 -4.59 -6.09
N LEU A 341 -14.26 -4.63 -6.90
CA LEU A 341 -12.98 -5.27 -6.55
C LEU A 341 -12.33 -4.65 -5.31
N SER A 342 -12.56 -3.36 -5.07
CA SER A 342 -12.02 -2.67 -3.89
C SER A 342 -12.60 -3.14 -2.55
N GLU A 343 -13.73 -3.84 -2.55
CA GLU A 343 -14.38 -4.30 -1.31
C GLU A 343 -13.96 -5.71 -0.86
N HIS A 344 -13.24 -6.48 -1.71
CA HIS A 344 -12.87 -7.87 -1.43
C HIS A 344 -11.97 -8.05 -0.20
N SER A 345 -11.15 -7.04 0.12
CA SER A 345 -10.26 -7.02 1.30
C SER A 345 -10.98 -7.30 2.63
N ARG A 346 -12.26 -6.88 2.76
CA ARG A 346 -13.08 -7.14 3.95
C ARG A 346 -13.39 -8.62 4.13
N LEU A 347 -13.56 -9.35 3.03
CA LEU A 347 -13.81 -10.79 3.06
C LEU A 347 -12.54 -11.54 3.47
N PHE A 348 -11.38 -11.12 2.97
CA PHE A 348 -10.10 -11.69 3.42
C PHE A 348 -9.89 -11.49 4.93
N TYR A 349 -10.21 -10.30 5.45
CA TYR A 349 -10.17 -10.04 6.89
C TYR A 349 -11.12 -10.95 7.68
N HIS A 350 -12.31 -11.23 7.15
CA HIS A 350 -13.23 -12.20 7.75
C HIS A 350 -12.62 -13.61 7.80
N ASP A 351 -12.00 -14.07 6.71
CA ASP A 351 -11.35 -15.38 6.64
C ASP A 351 -10.18 -15.48 7.61
N TRP A 352 -9.41 -14.40 7.78
CA TRP A 352 -8.34 -14.30 8.78
C TRP A 352 -8.85 -14.60 10.20
N LYS A 353 -9.96 -13.96 10.61
CA LYS A 353 -10.58 -14.19 11.92
C LYS A 353 -11.14 -15.59 12.04
N SER A 354 -11.81 -16.09 11.00
CA SER A 354 -12.42 -17.43 10.97
C SER A 354 -11.38 -18.54 11.06
N LEU A 355 -10.20 -18.33 10.47
CA LEU A 355 -9.06 -19.23 10.62
C LEU A 355 -8.38 -19.10 11.99
N GLN A 356 -8.69 -18.10 12.82
CA GLN A 356 -8.00 -17.85 14.10
C GLN A 356 -6.48 -17.64 13.89
N LEU A 357 -6.10 -16.88 12.88
CA LEU A 357 -4.69 -16.59 12.59
C LEU A 357 -4.01 -15.81 13.71
N ASP A 358 -4.74 -14.94 14.42
CA ASP A 358 -4.19 -14.22 15.57
C ASP A 358 -3.68 -15.16 16.67
N ASP A 359 -4.42 -16.25 16.95
CA ASP A 359 -4.07 -17.18 18.02
C ASP A 359 -2.88 -18.08 17.65
N MET A 360 -2.73 -18.34 16.35
CA MET A 360 -1.57 -19.05 15.81
C MET A 360 -0.32 -18.17 15.85
N LEU A 361 -0.41 -16.94 15.33
CA LEU A 361 0.74 -16.05 15.16
C LEU A 361 1.16 -15.41 16.48
N ARG A 362 0.19 -15.04 17.32
CA ARG A 362 0.41 -14.32 18.59
C ARG A 362 1.23 -13.04 18.47
N TRP A 363 1.25 -12.46 17.27
CA TRP A 363 1.97 -11.23 16.99
C TRP A 363 1.33 -10.05 17.72
N SER A 364 2.19 -9.25 18.34
CA SER A 364 1.82 -7.91 18.78
C SER A 364 1.61 -6.97 17.60
N ALA A 365 1.25 -5.72 17.88
CA ALA A 365 1.18 -4.71 16.84
C ALA A 365 2.55 -4.49 16.17
N SER A 366 3.61 -4.36 16.96
CA SER A 366 4.96 -4.17 16.41
C SER A 366 5.48 -5.39 15.63
N ASP A 367 5.15 -6.62 16.04
CA ASP A 367 5.51 -7.83 15.28
C ASP A 367 4.80 -7.87 13.92
N THR A 368 3.53 -7.46 13.87
CA THR A 368 2.76 -7.39 12.62
C THR A 368 3.30 -6.31 11.70
N LEU A 369 3.64 -5.12 12.23
CA LEU A 369 4.29 -4.06 11.46
C LEU A 369 5.67 -4.49 10.94
N GLU A 370 6.48 -5.16 11.77
CA GLU A 370 7.77 -5.70 11.34
C GLU A 370 7.59 -6.72 10.22
N PHE A 371 6.65 -7.65 10.37
CA PHE A 371 6.38 -8.66 9.36
C PHE A 371 5.93 -8.01 8.05
N VAL A 372 4.93 -7.14 8.07
CA VAL A 372 4.34 -6.57 6.85
C VAL A 372 5.33 -5.67 6.12
N PHE A 373 6.11 -4.84 6.83
CA PHE A 373 6.90 -3.75 6.21
C PHE A 373 8.42 -3.92 6.25
N LEU A 374 8.97 -4.70 7.18
CA LEU A 374 10.42 -4.83 7.35
C LEU A 374 10.96 -6.23 7.02
N ASN A 375 10.09 -7.24 6.94
CA ASN A 375 10.49 -8.57 6.51
C ASN A 375 10.90 -8.54 5.04
N ALA A 376 12.13 -9.00 4.76
CA ALA A 376 12.69 -9.04 3.41
C ALA A 376 11.89 -9.96 2.46
N ASP A 377 11.22 -10.99 2.97
CA ASP A 377 10.36 -11.83 2.13
C ASP A 377 9.09 -11.08 1.68
N MET A 378 8.64 -10.10 2.47
CA MET A 378 7.51 -9.24 2.12
C MET A 378 7.91 -8.08 1.19
N ASP A 379 9.22 -7.81 1.00
CA ASP A 379 9.69 -6.77 0.07
C ASP A 379 9.17 -7.04 -1.34
N MET A 380 9.20 -8.28 -1.82
CA MET A 380 8.73 -8.65 -3.16
C MET A 380 7.25 -8.29 -3.35
N HIS A 381 6.41 -8.64 -2.38
CA HIS A 381 4.98 -8.35 -2.40
C HIS A 381 4.72 -6.83 -2.47
N ARG A 382 5.41 -6.04 -1.63
CA ARG A 382 5.24 -4.57 -1.61
C ARG A 382 5.78 -3.91 -2.87
N GLU A 383 6.93 -4.36 -3.37
CA GLU A 383 7.52 -3.87 -4.63
C GLU A 383 6.59 -4.11 -5.82
N ASN A 384 5.92 -5.27 -5.87
CA ASN A 384 4.97 -5.59 -6.93
C ASN A 384 3.77 -4.63 -6.91
N ILE A 385 3.18 -4.38 -5.74
CA ILE A 385 2.09 -3.40 -5.60
C ILE A 385 2.52 -1.99 -6.00
N VAL A 386 3.73 -1.56 -5.65
CA VAL A 386 4.28 -0.28 -6.10
C VAL A 386 4.44 -0.24 -7.62
N LYS A 387 5.01 -1.28 -8.24
CA LYS A 387 5.16 -1.37 -9.70
C LYS A 387 3.83 -1.31 -10.41
N PHE A 388 2.84 -2.06 -9.93
CA PHE A 388 1.49 -2.05 -10.51
C PHE A 388 0.86 -0.67 -10.42
N SER A 389 1.00 -0.02 -9.27
CA SER A 389 0.46 1.32 -9.02
C SER A 389 1.10 2.36 -9.93
N LEU A 390 2.42 2.40 -10.03
CA LEU A 390 3.15 3.33 -10.91
C LEU A 390 2.78 3.12 -12.38
N PHE A 391 2.68 1.87 -12.82
CA PHE A 391 2.28 1.55 -14.18
C PHE A 391 0.83 2.00 -14.46
N GLY A 392 -0.12 1.65 -13.59
CA GLY A 392 -1.53 2.02 -13.77
C GLY A 392 -1.82 3.52 -13.65
N LEU A 393 -1.02 4.25 -12.86
CA LEU A 393 -1.06 5.70 -12.78
C LEU A 393 -0.57 6.36 -14.07
N LYS A 394 0.49 5.81 -14.67
CA LYS A 394 1.07 6.30 -15.93
C LYS A 394 0.16 6.03 -17.13
N HIS A 395 -0.52 4.89 -17.16
CA HIS A 395 -1.33 4.46 -18.31
C HIS A 395 -2.83 4.60 -18.02
N ARG A 396 -3.40 5.73 -18.48
CA ARG A 396 -4.82 6.09 -18.27
C ARG A 396 -5.75 5.73 -19.43
N ASP A 397 -5.26 5.06 -20.47
CA ASP A 397 -6.11 4.54 -21.54
C ASP A 397 -7.08 3.48 -20.97
N PRO A 398 -8.41 3.63 -21.13
CA PRO A 398 -9.38 2.67 -20.61
C PRO A 398 -9.20 1.23 -21.12
N VAL A 399 -8.74 1.03 -22.36
CA VAL A 399 -8.46 -0.29 -22.94
C VAL A 399 -7.26 -0.93 -22.23
N ILE A 400 -6.22 -0.16 -21.94
CA ILE A 400 -5.06 -0.64 -21.17
C ILE A 400 -5.46 -0.98 -19.73
N ARG A 401 -6.30 -0.15 -19.09
CA ARG A 401 -6.81 -0.44 -17.73
C ARG A 401 -7.67 -1.70 -17.69
N PHE A 402 -8.56 -1.88 -18.66
CA PHE A 402 -9.33 -3.11 -18.81
C PHE A 402 -8.41 -4.34 -18.84
N TRP A 403 -7.43 -4.36 -19.74
CA TRP A 403 -6.52 -5.49 -19.86
C TRP A 403 -5.68 -5.70 -18.59
N PHE A 404 -5.28 -4.62 -17.92
CA PHE A 404 -4.56 -4.73 -16.67
C PHE A 404 -5.41 -5.37 -15.57
N MET A 405 -6.66 -4.91 -15.40
CA MET A 405 -7.60 -5.52 -14.45
C MET A 405 -7.86 -6.99 -14.80
N MET A 406 -8.09 -7.31 -16.08
CA MET A 406 -8.28 -8.70 -16.52
C MET A 406 -7.08 -9.58 -16.21
N ILE A 407 -5.87 -9.13 -16.49
CA ILE A 407 -4.63 -9.89 -16.23
C ILE A 407 -4.45 -10.13 -14.71
N LEU A 408 -4.77 -9.14 -13.87
CA LEU A 408 -4.74 -9.30 -12.41
C LEU A 408 -5.75 -10.37 -11.95
N GLU A 409 -7.00 -10.30 -12.41
CA GLU A 409 -8.03 -11.30 -12.08
C GLU A 409 -7.66 -12.70 -12.56
N LEU A 410 -7.18 -12.82 -13.80
CA LEU A 410 -6.71 -14.08 -14.39
C LEU A 410 -5.54 -14.69 -13.62
N SER A 411 -4.65 -13.85 -13.10
CA SER A 411 -3.52 -14.33 -12.29
C SER A 411 -4.01 -15.03 -11.01
N GLY A 412 -5.12 -14.56 -10.42
CA GLY A 412 -5.73 -15.17 -9.25
C GLY A 412 -6.50 -16.48 -9.51
N LYS A 413 -6.83 -16.79 -10.77
CA LYS A 413 -7.73 -17.90 -11.13
C LYS A 413 -7.28 -19.26 -10.56
N GLU A 414 -6.04 -19.66 -10.82
CA GLU A 414 -5.50 -20.94 -10.33
C GLU A 414 -5.34 -20.95 -8.80
N PHE A 415 -5.02 -19.79 -8.22
CA PHE A 415 -4.97 -19.63 -6.77
C PHE A 415 -6.33 -19.91 -6.15
N PHE A 416 -7.40 -19.23 -6.58
CA PHE A 416 -8.74 -19.44 -6.03
C PHE A 416 -9.31 -20.82 -6.33
N SER A 417 -8.99 -21.42 -7.47
CA SER A 417 -9.38 -22.80 -7.78
C SER A 417 -8.82 -23.78 -6.75
N HIS A 418 -7.49 -23.82 -6.60
CA HIS A 418 -6.84 -24.79 -5.73
C HIS A 418 -6.98 -24.47 -4.23
N VAL A 419 -6.90 -23.19 -3.85
CA VAL A 419 -7.07 -22.76 -2.46
C VAL A 419 -8.53 -22.88 -2.05
N GLY A 420 -9.48 -22.62 -2.96
CA GLY A 420 -10.91 -22.78 -2.73
C GLY A 420 -11.30 -24.20 -2.39
N ASP A 421 -10.77 -25.19 -3.11
CA ASP A 421 -10.99 -26.60 -2.79
C ASP A 421 -10.51 -26.97 -1.38
N ILE A 422 -9.39 -26.41 -0.93
CA ILE A 422 -8.90 -26.61 0.44
C ILE A 422 -9.79 -25.85 1.44
N ALA A 423 -10.19 -24.62 1.14
CA ALA A 423 -11.06 -23.83 2.00
C ALA A 423 -12.42 -24.50 2.23
N LEU A 424 -13.02 -25.09 1.20
CA LEU A 424 -14.26 -25.88 1.31
C LEU A 424 -14.07 -27.11 2.22
N GLN A 425 -12.92 -27.78 2.17
CA GLN A 425 -12.59 -28.86 3.10
C GLN A 425 -12.48 -28.34 4.54
N VAL A 426 -11.90 -27.17 4.75
CA VAL A 426 -11.80 -26.53 6.08
C VAL A 426 -13.19 -26.18 6.61
N GLU A 427 -14.04 -25.54 5.82
CA GLU A 427 -15.41 -25.22 6.24
C GLU A 427 -16.20 -26.47 6.65
N SER A 428 -16.11 -27.54 5.84
CA SER A 428 -16.77 -28.82 6.12
C SER A 428 -16.25 -29.48 7.40
N LYS A 429 -14.91 -29.52 7.58
CA LYS A 429 -14.27 -30.20 8.71
C LYS A 429 -14.40 -29.43 10.03
N TYR A 430 -14.28 -28.10 9.99
CA TYR A 430 -14.19 -27.25 11.19
C TYR A 430 -15.46 -26.42 11.44
N ASN A 431 -16.46 -26.51 10.56
CA ASN A 431 -17.73 -25.79 10.67
C ASN A 431 -17.56 -24.26 10.76
N ILE A 432 -16.57 -23.72 10.03
CA ILE A 432 -16.31 -22.28 9.89
C ILE A 432 -16.77 -21.77 8.51
N TYR A 433 -16.67 -20.45 8.28
CA TYR A 433 -17.04 -19.81 7.02
C TYR A 433 -15.85 -19.00 6.45
N LEU A 434 -15.48 -19.25 5.20
CA LEU A 434 -14.32 -18.70 4.49
C LEU A 434 -14.74 -18.11 3.13
N PRO A 435 -15.54 -17.03 3.10
CA PRO A 435 -16.07 -16.44 1.88
C PRO A 435 -15.00 -16.04 0.86
N TYR A 436 -13.88 -15.48 1.29
CA TYR A 436 -12.86 -15.01 0.35
C TYR A 436 -12.14 -16.19 -0.31
N LEU A 437 -11.60 -17.09 0.51
CA LEU A 437 -10.80 -18.22 0.03
C LEU A 437 -11.61 -19.25 -0.75
N CYS A 438 -12.91 -19.41 -0.45
CA CYS A 438 -13.82 -20.24 -1.24
C CYS A 438 -14.28 -19.58 -2.56
N GLY A 439 -13.79 -18.39 -2.92
CA GLY A 439 -14.21 -17.69 -4.14
C GLY A 439 -15.62 -17.09 -4.08
N ARG A 440 -16.20 -16.92 -2.89
CA ARG A 440 -17.52 -16.29 -2.68
C ARG A 440 -17.37 -14.78 -2.46
N HIS A 441 -16.57 -14.14 -3.31
CA HIS A 441 -16.28 -12.72 -3.18
C HIS A 441 -17.07 -11.82 -4.14
N ALA A 442 -17.68 -12.40 -5.17
CA ALA A 442 -18.49 -11.65 -6.14
C ALA A 442 -20.00 -11.71 -5.85
N THR A 443 -20.66 -10.58 -6.08
CA THR A 443 -22.12 -10.42 -5.99
C THR A 443 -22.76 -10.48 -7.38
N GLU A 444 -24.09 -10.59 -7.46
CA GLU A 444 -24.80 -10.50 -8.76
C GLU A 444 -24.49 -9.19 -9.49
N ASN A 445 -24.45 -8.07 -8.78
CA ASN A 445 -24.11 -6.76 -9.34
C ASN A 445 -22.65 -6.72 -9.85
N GLU A 446 -21.72 -7.30 -9.12
CA GLU A 446 -20.32 -7.39 -9.57
C GLU A 446 -20.19 -8.23 -10.84
N HIS A 447 -20.95 -9.32 -10.93
CA HIS A 447 -20.99 -10.17 -12.12
C HIS A 447 -21.57 -9.42 -13.33
N GLU A 448 -22.62 -8.61 -13.13
CA GLU A 448 -23.16 -7.72 -14.16
C GLU A 448 -22.14 -6.66 -14.60
N ALA A 449 -21.47 -6.00 -13.65
CA ALA A 449 -20.42 -5.01 -13.93
C ALA A 449 -19.24 -5.62 -14.71
N TYR A 450 -18.80 -6.83 -14.34
CA TYR A 450 -17.79 -7.59 -15.06
C TYR A 450 -18.24 -7.87 -16.51
N ASN A 451 -19.43 -8.42 -16.71
CA ASN A 451 -19.92 -8.77 -18.04
C ASN A 451 -20.03 -7.53 -18.93
N ASN A 452 -20.57 -6.42 -18.40
CA ASN A 452 -20.63 -5.14 -19.11
C ASN A 452 -19.24 -4.64 -19.51
N MET A 453 -18.27 -4.69 -18.59
CA MET A 453 -16.88 -4.34 -18.88
C MET A 453 -16.28 -5.24 -19.97
N TYR A 454 -16.40 -6.55 -19.82
CA TYR A 454 -15.84 -7.52 -20.75
C TYR A 454 -16.43 -7.36 -22.16
N GLU A 455 -17.75 -7.28 -22.29
CA GLU A 455 -18.42 -7.10 -23.59
C GLU A 455 -18.03 -5.78 -24.27
N HIS A 456 -17.89 -4.69 -23.50
CA HIS A 456 -17.52 -3.37 -24.03
C HIS A 456 -16.09 -3.32 -24.57
N PHE A 457 -15.13 -3.95 -23.87
CA PHE A 457 -13.72 -3.82 -24.19
C PHE A 457 -13.15 -4.96 -25.04
N MET A 458 -13.66 -6.19 -24.90
CA MET A 458 -13.07 -7.34 -25.59
C MET A 458 -13.18 -7.28 -27.12
N VAL A 459 -14.13 -6.49 -27.63
CA VAL A 459 -14.35 -6.26 -29.08
C VAL A 459 -13.53 -5.11 -29.64
N LYS A 460 -12.78 -4.36 -28.81
CA LYS A 460 -11.98 -3.21 -29.25
C LYS A 460 -10.77 -3.70 -30.05
N GLU A 461 -10.50 -3.09 -31.20
CA GLU A 461 -9.24 -3.29 -31.92
C GLU A 461 -8.07 -2.68 -31.13
N LEU A 462 -6.93 -3.35 -31.14
CA LEU A 462 -5.74 -2.92 -30.42
C LEU A 462 -4.70 -2.37 -31.38
N SER A 463 -4.11 -1.23 -31.05
CA SER A 463 -2.89 -0.78 -31.75
C SER A 463 -1.71 -1.71 -31.41
N PRO A 464 -0.66 -1.76 -32.26
CA PRO A 464 0.56 -2.48 -31.94
C PRO A 464 1.15 -2.08 -30.59
N GLU A 465 1.18 -0.77 -30.29
CA GLU A 465 1.68 -0.23 -29.04
C GLU A 465 0.83 -0.66 -27.83
N GLN A 466 -0.50 -0.70 -27.99
CA GLN A 466 -1.38 -1.21 -26.94
C GLN A 466 -1.14 -2.71 -26.69
N SER A 467 -0.96 -3.50 -27.75
CA SER A 467 -0.64 -4.92 -27.63
C SER A 467 0.70 -5.15 -26.90
N ASP A 468 1.72 -4.34 -27.21
CA ASP A 468 3.03 -4.44 -26.54
C ASP A 468 2.94 -4.05 -25.06
N LEU A 469 2.13 -3.03 -24.72
CA LEU A 469 1.86 -2.66 -23.33
C LEU A 469 1.12 -3.78 -22.57
N ILE A 470 0.16 -4.45 -23.20
CA ILE A 470 -0.57 -5.58 -22.59
C ILE A 470 0.38 -6.76 -22.32
N ILE A 471 1.32 -7.03 -23.23
CA ILE A 471 2.38 -8.03 -23.01
C ILE A 471 3.27 -7.64 -21.82
N GLN A 472 3.66 -6.36 -21.73
CA GLN A 472 4.44 -5.86 -20.60
C GLN A 472 3.69 -6.00 -19.26
N ILE A 473 2.40 -5.68 -19.24
CA ILE A 473 1.53 -5.89 -18.07
C ILE A 473 1.50 -7.37 -17.70
N THR A 474 1.31 -8.25 -18.68
CA THR A 474 1.28 -9.70 -18.49
C THR A 474 2.57 -10.19 -17.85
N ASP A 475 3.72 -9.79 -18.37
CA ASP A 475 5.02 -10.14 -17.81
C ASP A 475 5.16 -9.64 -16.37
N MET A 476 4.77 -8.39 -16.11
CA MET A 476 4.86 -7.78 -14.79
C MET A 476 4.00 -8.53 -13.77
N VAL A 477 2.71 -8.74 -14.06
CA VAL A 477 1.76 -9.37 -13.13
C VAL A 477 2.06 -10.86 -12.96
N MET A 478 2.22 -11.62 -14.05
CA MET A 478 2.35 -13.08 -13.96
C MET A 478 3.69 -13.50 -13.34
N ARG A 479 4.79 -12.76 -13.57
CA ARG A 479 6.06 -13.01 -12.88
C ARG A 479 5.97 -12.68 -11.40
N SER A 480 5.25 -11.61 -11.05
CA SER A 480 5.01 -11.25 -9.65
C SER A 480 4.28 -12.37 -8.90
N LEU A 481 3.24 -12.94 -9.52
CA LEU A 481 2.52 -14.08 -8.96
C LEU A 481 3.43 -15.30 -8.78
N LEU A 482 4.19 -15.68 -9.81
CA LEU A 482 5.12 -16.82 -9.72
C LEU A 482 6.11 -16.65 -8.55
N ASN A 483 6.69 -15.45 -8.40
CA ASN A 483 7.58 -15.15 -7.28
C ASN A 483 6.87 -15.27 -5.91
N ASN A 484 5.63 -14.78 -5.80
CA ASN A 484 4.84 -14.90 -4.57
C ASN A 484 4.48 -16.36 -4.25
N LEU A 485 4.24 -17.19 -5.27
CA LEU A 485 4.04 -18.63 -5.12
C LEU A 485 5.33 -19.36 -4.71
N ASP A 486 6.49 -18.95 -5.21
CA ASP A 486 7.80 -19.45 -4.77
C ASP A 486 8.08 -19.11 -3.29
N ILE A 487 7.77 -17.88 -2.87
CA ILE A 487 7.87 -17.47 -1.47
C ILE A 487 6.93 -18.31 -0.60
N SER A 488 5.67 -18.44 -1.02
CA SER A 488 4.68 -19.27 -0.32
C SER A 488 5.16 -20.72 -0.21
N TYR A 489 5.66 -21.30 -1.30
CA TYR A 489 6.18 -22.67 -1.31
C TYR A 489 7.36 -22.85 -0.35
N ARG A 490 8.32 -21.92 -0.36
CA ARG A 490 9.45 -21.94 0.58
C ARG A 490 8.99 -21.88 2.03
N TYR A 491 7.98 -21.06 2.35
CA TYR A 491 7.46 -20.95 3.70
C TYR A 491 6.80 -22.24 4.19
N VAL A 492 5.99 -22.87 3.33
CA VAL A 492 5.26 -24.08 3.71
C VAL A 492 6.15 -25.32 3.82
N VAL A 493 7.17 -25.47 2.96
CA VAL A 493 8.08 -26.63 3.05
C VAL A 493 9.08 -26.53 4.19
N ASN A 494 9.43 -25.31 4.63
CA ASN A 494 10.35 -25.08 5.74
C ASN A 494 9.64 -24.71 7.06
N ASN A 495 8.30 -24.68 7.07
CA ASN A 495 7.46 -24.37 8.22
C ASN A 495 7.82 -23.02 8.91
N LEU A 496 8.12 -21.99 8.11
CA LEU A 496 8.73 -20.74 8.61
C LEU A 496 7.80 -19.88 9.48
N LEU A 497 6.48 -20.00 9.34
CA LEU A 497 5.51 -19.26 10.16
C LEU A 497 5.23 -19.91 11.51
N ALA A 498 5.41 -21.24 11.65
CA ALA A 498 5.22 -21.92 12.93
C ALA A 498 6.48 -21.94 13.81
N ALA A 499 7.62 -21.49 13.26
CA ALA A 499 8.91 -21.39 13.96
C ALA A 499 9.14 -20.03 14.65
N ARG A 500 8.21 -19.08 14.48
CA ARG A 500 8.15 -17.79 15.18
C ARG A 500 7.02 -17.85 16.21
#